data_AF-A0A327ZQ42-F1
#
_entry.id   AF-A0A327ZQ42-F1
#
_cell.length_a   1.000
_cell.length_b   1.000
_cell.length_c   1.000
_cell.angle_alpha   90.00
_cell.angle_beta   90.00
_cell.angle_gamma   90.00
#
_symmetry.space_group_name_H-M   'P 1'
#
loop_
_entity.id
_entity.type
_entity.pdbx_description
1 polymer ?
#
loop_
_entity_poly.entity_id
_entity_poly.type
_entity_poly.pdbx_seq_one_letter_code
_entity_poly.pdbx_strand_id
1 'polypeptide(L)'
;MAGGQSELDDVLVVIGHPWSDFEVPLTEWMSTGPGPRHGIRPESAKSRTTGEPLALTVIPVAYRNDRESRALIAAGAIVSPWRDVPWDVANWGVPPCEVRGPRPFDRAVADADRIDQLAAQVLRVLPAGSVDASSAQVVSAAVPDFGAAAPLMVRRLAAEARWADLDAIVQLAAAAGLADVAAVLCEVLESDARPPQPGHLVDALGRMQHPAAVDLLPGLIDQFVYAYQDLPGARRCIRALGAIGTGKARARLALAHLSWTDAPEPVRQWLAEESQVQDQQNPYR
;
A
#
# COMPACT_ATOMS: atom_id res chain seq x y z
N MET A 1 13.30 4.51 38.08
CA MET A 1 12.85 3.58 37.02
C MET A 1 14.05 2.87 36.36
N ALA A 2 14.89 2.20 37.14
CA ALA A 2 16.11 1.56 36.62
C ALA A 2 15.92 0.07 36.21
N GLY A 3 14.73 -0.50 36.42
CA GLY A 3 14.45 -1.92 36.13
C GLY A 3 14.20 -2.23 34.65
N GLY A 4 13.73 -1.27 33.85
CA GLY A 4 13.25 -1.55 32.49
C GLY A 4 14.33 -1.88 31.46
N GLN A 5 15.55 -1.31 31.59
CA GLN A 5 16.64 -1.61 30.64
C GLN A 5 17.20 -3.02 30.83
N SER A 6 17.37 -3.44 32.09
CA SER A 6 17.88 -4.77 32.41
C SER A 6 16.96 -5.89 31.91
N GLU A 7 15.65 -5.66 31.84
CA GLU A 7 14.69 -6.63 31.30
C GLU A 7 14.78 -6.73 29.77
N LEU A 8 15.00 -5.61 29.06
CA LEU A 8 15.18 -5.62 27.60
C LEU A 8 16.51 -6.25 27.18
N ASP A 9 17.56 -6.07 27.97
CA ASP A 9 18.88 -6.68 27.72
C ASP A 9 18.89 -8.21 27.91
N ASP A 10 17.91 -8.75 28.65
CA ASP A 10 17.72 -10.20 28.78
C ASP A 10 16.98 -10.80 27.57
N VAL A 11 16.38 -10.00 26.68
CA VAL A 11 15.71 -10.54 25.50
C VAL A 11 16.71 -10.68 24.35
N LEU A 12 16.87 -11.91 23.83
CA LEU A 12 17.53 -12.18 22.55
C LEU A 12 16.47 -12.29 21.46
N VAL A 13 16.62 -11.50 20.40
CA VAL A 13 15.86 -11.69 19.17
C VAL A 13 16.63 -12.62 18.24
N VAL A 14 15.93 -13.60 17.69
CA VAL A 14 16.48 -14.60 16.78
C VAL A 14 16.07 -14.24 15.36
N ILE A 15 17.05 -14.04 14.50
CA ILE A 15 16.89 -13.71 13.09
C ILE A 15 17.22 -14.95 12.27
N GLY A 16 16.24 -15.47 11.54
CA GLY A 16 16.44 -16.59 10.64
C GLY A 16 17.31 -16.21 9.44
N HIS A 17 18.32 -17.02 9.14
CA HIS A 17 19.11 -16.90 7.92
C HIS A 17 19.28 -18.30 7.29
N PRO A 18 19.31 -18.41 5.95
CA PRO A 18 19.54 -19.69 5.26
C PRO A 18 20.79 -20.52 5.66
N TRP A 19 21.72 -19.95 6.42
CA TRP A 19 22.97 -20.62 6.81
C TRP A 19 23.10 -20.83 8.32
N SER A 20 22.49 -19.98 9.14
CA SER A 20 22.48 -20.09 10.60
C SER A 20 21.58 -19.02 11.20
N ASP A 21 20.89 -19.32 12.30
CA ASP A 21 20.18 -18.29 13.04
C ASP A 21 21.17 -17.33 13.73
N PHE A 22 20.82 -16.05 13.77
CA PHE A 22 21.59 -15.01 14.46
C PHE A 22 20.82 -14.54 15.69
N GLU A 23 21.50 -14.50 16.84
CA GLU A 23 20.92 -14.03 18.09
C GLU A 23 21.53 -12.68 18.44
N VAL A 24 20.70 -11.66 18.59
CA VAL A 24 21.15 -10.32 18.99
C VAL A 24 20.32 -9.82 20.18
N PRO A 25 20.91 -9.06 21.13
CA PRO A 25 20.14 -8.38 22.15
C PRO A 25 19.02 -7.52 21.55
N LEU A 26 17.85 -7.50 22.19
CA LEU A 26 16.73 -6.66 21.75
C LEU A 26 17.13 -5.17 21.73
N THR A 27 17.93 -4.72 22.69
CA THR A 27 18.44 -3.34 22.74
C THR A 27 19.33 -3.00 21.54
N GLU A 28 20.18 -3.93 21.10
CA GLU A 28 20.99 -3.78 19.89
C GLU A 28 20.13 -3.77 18.63
N TRP A 29 19.15 -4.67 18.53
CA TRP A 29 18.19 -4.70 17.43
C TRP A 29 17.36 -3.42 17.35
N MET A 30 16.90 -2.88 18.48
CA MET A 30 16.17 -1.62 18.51
C MET A 30 17.04 -0.45 18.00
N SER A 31 18.34 -0.47 18.30
CA SER A 31 19.28 0.57 17.86
C SER A 31 19.67 0.47 16.39
N THR A 32 19.83 -0.73 15.84
CA THR A 32 20.42 -0.96 14.51
C THR A 32 19.38 -1.38 13.46
N GLY A 33 18.34 -2.08 13.89
CA GLY A 33 17.26 -2.59 13.05
C GLY A 33 17.71 -3.66 12.05
N PRO A 34 16.94 -3.86 10.96
CA PRO A 34 17.24 -4.87 9.93
C PRO A 34 18.47 -4.53 9.05
N GLY A 35 19.08 -3.36 9.25
CA GLY A 35 20.13 -2.85 8.37
C GLY A 35 19.64 -2.69 6.92
N PRO A 36 20.49 -2.97 5.91
CA PRO A 36 20.14 -2.75 4.50
C PRO A 36 19.13 -3.76 3.92
N ARG A 37 18.82 -4.85 4.65
CA ARG A 37 17.95 -5.92 4.16
C ARG A 37 16.54 -5.75 4.75
N HIS A 38 15.67 -5.02 4.05
CA HIS A 38 14.33 -4.62 4.55
C HIS A 38 13.43 -5.78 4.99
N GLY A 39 13.63 -6.96 4.43
CA GLY A 39 12.83 -8.15 4.72
C GLY A 39 13.23 -8.87 6.01
N ILE A 40 14.36 -8.51 6.62
CA ILE A 40 14.83 -9.15 7.86
C ILE A 40 13.92 -8.77 9.00
N ARG A 41 13.41 -9.78 9.70
CA ARG A 41 12.59 -9.61 10.90
C ARG A 41 13.03 -10.65 11.94
N PRO A 42 12.80 -10.40 13.24
CA PRO A 42 12.87 -11.44 14.25
C PRO A 42 11.86 -12.55 13.93
N GLU A 43 12.31 -13.80 13.94
CA GLU A 43 11.46 -14.98 13.76
C GLU A 43 11.01 -15.55 15.11
N SER A 44 11.84 -15.39 16.14
CA SER A 44 11.49 -15.73 17.52
C SER A 44 12.23 -14.81 18.50
N ALA A 45 11.87 -14.91 19.78
CA ALA A 45 12.58 -14.28 20.88
C ALA A 45 12.83 -15.33 21.96
N LYS A 46 13.87 -15.14 22.78
CA LYS A 46 14.13 -15.99 23.95
C LYS A 46 14.82 -15.21 25.07
N SER A 47 14.70 -15.68 26.31
CA SER A 47 15.48 -15.12 27.42
C SER A 47 16.95 -15.51 27.26
N ARG A 48 17.86 -14.56 27.47
CA ARG A 48 19.30 -14.76 27.49
C ARG A 48 19.70 -15.60 28.70
N THR A 49 19.11 -15.31 29.86
CA THR A 49 19.47 -15.95 31.12
C THR A 49 18.96 -17.39 31.20
N THR A 50 17.71 -17.64 30.76
CA THR A 50 17.10 -18.99 30.88
C THR A 50 17.17 -19.80 29.59
N GLY A 51 17.35 -19.15 28.44
CA GLY A 51 17.24 -19.77 27.12
C GLY A 51 15.81 -20.10 26.70
N GLU A 52 14.81 -19.81 27.54
CA GLU A 52 13.41 -20.16 27.28
C GLU A 52 12.83 -19.32 26.12
N PRO A 53 12.03 -19.94 25.24
CA PRO A 53 11.36 -19.22 24.16
C PRO A 53 10.36 -18.21 24.73
N LEU A 54 10.38 -17.01 24.17
CA LEU A 54 9.47 -15.91 24.49
C LEU A 54 8.54 -15.66 23.29
N ALA A 55 7.33 -15.18 23.58
CA ALA A 55 6.43 -14.73 22.52
C ALA A 55 7.02 -13.52 21.80
N LEU A 56 6.89 -13.44 20.47
CA LEU A 56 7.33 -12.26 19.69
C LEU A 56 6.71 -10.95 20.17
N THR A 57 5.60 -11.01 20.91
CA THR A 57 4.94 -9.84 21.47
C THR A 57 5.78 -9.08 22.50
N VAL A 58 6.84 -9.69 23.05
CA VAL A 58 7.83 -9.01 23.92
C VAL A 58 8.61 -7.93 23.16
N ILE A 59 8.75 -8.08 21.83
CA ILE A 59 9.35 -7.06 20.97
C ILE A 59 8.28 -5.99 20.72
N PRO A 60 8.53 -4.70 21.01
CA PRO A 60 7.53 -3.67 20.76
C PRO A 60 7.22 -3.60 19.27
N VAL A 61 5.94 -3.40 18.91
CA VAL A 61 5.45 -3.52 17.53
C VAL A 61 6.28 -2.72 16.53
N ALA A 62 6.68 -1.49 16.86
CA ALA A 62 7.49 -0.63 16.00
C ALA A 62 8.83 -1.25 15.56
N TYR A 63 9.38 -2.19 16.35
CA TYR A 63 10.67 -2.83 16.11
C TYR A 63 10.55 -4.25 15.55
N ARG A 64 9.35 -4.77 15.25
CA ARG A 64 9.23 -6.15 14.73
C ARG A 64 9.64 -6.28 13.27
N ASN A 65 9.50 -5.23 12.47
CA ASN A 65 9.71 -5.24 11.02
C ASN A 65 8.96 -6.37 10.26
N ASP A 66 7.89 -6.88 10.86
CA ASP A 66 6.93 -7.79 10.26
C ASP A 66 5.91 -7.02 9.40
N ARG A 67 4.93 -7.72 8.82
CA ARG A 67 3.92 -7.05 7.98
C ARG A 67 3.04 -6.09 8.79
N GLU A 68 2.66 -6.47 10.00
CA GLU A 68 1.83 -5.63 10.86
C GLU A 68 2.52 -4.31 11.15
N SER A 69 3.74 -4.35 11.68
CA SER A 69 4.51 -3.15 12.00
C SER A 69 4.79 -2.29 10.78
N ARG A 70 5.18 -2.89 9.65
CA ARG A 70 5.41 -2.14 8.40
C ARG A 70 4.13 -1.52 7.85
N ALA A 71 3.00 -2.22 7.93
CA ALA A 71 1.70 -1.69 7.55
C ALA A 71 1.30 -0.49 8.42
N LEU A 72 1.49 -0.58 9.73
CA LEU A 72 1.23 0.51 10.67
C LEU A 72 2.12 1.73 10.40
N ILE A 73 3.41 1.52 10.09
CA ILE A 73 4.33 2.61 9.73
C ILE A 73 3.93 3.24 8.39
N ALA A 74 3.64 2.43 7.37
CA ALA A 74 3.23 2.90 6.05
C ALA A 74 1.92 3.70 6.09
N ALA A 75 0.99 3.31 6.97
CA ALA A 75 -0.25 4.04 7.22
C ALA A 75 -0.06 5.28 8.12
N GLY A 76 1.15 5.51 8.65
CA GLY A 76 1.43 6.60 9.60
C GLY A 76 0.85 6.41 11.00
N ALA A 77 0.36 5.21 11.33
CA ALA A 77 -0.22 4.88 12.63
C ALA A 77 0.84 4.76 13.74
N ILE A 78 2.07 4.39 13.38
CA ILE A 78 3.25 4.43 14.26
C ILE A 78 4.44 5.04 13.52
N VAL A 79 5.36 5.65 14.26
CA VAL A 79 6.60 6.21 13.68
C VAL A 79 7.61 5.09 13.46
N SER A 80 8.27 5.08 12.30
CA SER A 80 9.41 4.18 12.08
C SER A 80 10.53 4.50 13.07
N PRO A 81 10.98 3.54 13.89
CA PRO A 81 12.03 3.80 14.87
C PRO A 81 13.41 3.95 14.22
N TRP A 82 13.57 3.55 12.96
CA TRP A 82 14.85 3.56 12.24
C TRP A 82 14.95 4.65 11.18
N ARG A 83 14.16 5.74 11.31
CA ARG A 83 14.14 6.85 10.34
C ARG A 83 15.48 7.58 10.24
N ASP A 84 16.16 7.75 11.36
CA ASP A 84 17.33 8.64 11.51
C ASP A 84 18.65 7.88 11.72
N VAL A 85 18.66 6.56 11.56
CA VAL A 85 19.89 5.76 11.70
C VAL A 85 20.90 6.25 10.64
N PRO A 86 22.08 6.77 11.01
CA PRO A 86 23.04 7.32 10.05
C PRO A 86 23.53 6.22 9.12
N TRP A 87 23.10 6.26 7.86
CA TRP A 87 23.52 5.32 6.84
C TRP A 87 24.77 5.86 6.13
N ASP A 88 25.83 5.06 6.10
CA ASP A 88 26.99 5.37 5.27
C ASP A 88 26.66 5.08 3.79
N VAL A 89 26.25 6.14 3.09
CA VAL A 89 25.94 6.13 1.65
C VAL A 89 27.15 5.70 0.82
N ALA A 90 28.38 5.83 1.35
CA ALA A 90 29.60 5.51 0.63
C ALA A 90 29.82 4.00 0.45
N ASN A 91 29.16 3.14 1.23
CA ASN A 91 29.39 1.70 1.17
C ASN A 91 28.28 0.89 0.48
N TRP A 92 27.03 1.35 0.39
CA TRP A 92 25.92 0.46 -0.05
C TRP A 92 24.76 1.09 -0.87
N GLY A 93 24.84 2.34 -1.33
CA GLY A 93 23.83 2.94 -2.23
C GLY A 93 22.60 3.58 -1.55
N VAL A 94 21.52 3.80 -2.32
CA VAL A 94 20.31 4.58 -1.99
C VAL A 94 19.67 4.14 -0.64
N PRO A 95 19.12 5.05 0.20
CA PRO A 95 18.73 4.75 1.58
C PRO A 95 17.72 3.60 1.71
N PRO A 96 18.01 2.57 2.53
CA PRO A 96 17.32 1.30 2.47
C PRO A 96 16.19 1.15 3.51
N CYS A 97 15.35 2.16 3.73
CA CYS A 97 14.13 1.99 4.53
C CYS A 97 12.95 2.70 3.86
N GLU A 98 12.53 2.18 2.70
CA GLU A 98 11.27 2.57 2.07
C GLU A 98 10.03 1.93 2.71
N VAL A 99 10.04 1.66 4.02
CA VAL A 99 8.83 1.98 4.79
C VAL A 99 8.88 3.48 5.07
N ARG A 100 9.00 4.26 3.99
CA ARG A 100 8.72 5.68 4.05
C ARG A 100 7.29 5.73 4.51
N GLY A 101 7.04 6.47 5.59
CA GLY A 101 5.69 6.97 5.82
C GLY A 101 5.14 7.59 4.53
N PRO A 102 3.85 7.91 4.50
CA PRO A 102 3.20 8.40 3.29
C PRO A 102 4.06 9.43 2.56
N ARG A 103 4.29 9.22 1.25
CA ARG A 103 5.13 10.11 0.44
C ARG A 103 4.52 11.52 0.45
N PRO A 104 5.32 12.61 0.49
CA PRO A 104 4.76 13.94 0.32
C PRO A 104 4.01 14.01 -1.01
N PHE A 105 2.73 14.40 -0.98
CA PHE A 105 1.96 14.62 -2.18
C PHE A 105 2.32 15.97 -2.83
N ASP A 106 2.65 15.98 -4.12
CA ASP A 106 2.76 17.25 -4.85
C ASP A 106 1.37 17.84 -5.08
N ARG A 107 1.08 18.89 -4.32
CA ARG A 107 -0.20 19.61 -4.32
C ARG A 107 -0.28 20.70 -5.38
N ALA A 108 0.82 20.97 -6.11
CA ALA A 108 0.83 22.00 -7.13
C ALA A 108 0.01 21.55 -8.35
N VAL A 109 -0.93 22.40 -8.76
CA VAL A 109 -1.71 22.24 -9.99
C VAL A 109 -1.71 23.57 -10.72
N ALA A 110 -1.22 23.57 -11.96
CA ALA A 110 -1.25 24.77 -12.80
C ALA A 110 -2.71 25.13 -13.14
N ASP A 111 -3.02 26.43 -13.11
CA ASP A 111 -4.35 26.96 -13.42
C ASP A 111 -5.48 26.31 -12.57
N ALA A 112 -5.25 26.27 -11.25
CA ALA A 112 -6.15 25.61 -10.29
C ALA A 112 -7.61 26.08 -10.40
N ASP A 113 -7.85 27.38 -10.61
CA ASP A 113 -9.19 27.95 -10.75
C ASP A 113 -9.93 27.38 -11.96
N ARG A 114 -9.24 27.23 -13.10
CA ARG A 114 -9.83 26.58 -14.29
C ARG A 114 -10.12 25.11 -14.03
N ILE A 115 -9.22 24.39 -13.36
CA ILE A 115 -9.43 22.98 -13.01
C ILE A 115 -10.63 22.83 -12.09
N ASP A 116 -10.80 23.71 -11.10
CA ASP A 116 -11.95 23.72 -10.20
C ASP A 116 -13.27 24.01 -10.95
N GLN A 117 -13.26 24.95 -11.89
CA GLN A 117 -14.41 25.24 -12.75
C GLN A 117 -14.80 24.04 -13.63
N LEU A 118 -13.83 23.39 -14.25
CA LEU A 118 -14.08 22.20 -15.08
C LEU A 118 -14.60 21.03 -14.24
N ALA A 119 -14.02 20.79 -13.05
CA ALA A 119 -14.51 19.76 -12.13
C ALA A 119 -15.97 20.02 -11.72
N ALA A 120 -16.31 21.27 -11.39
CA ALA A 120 -17.68 21.65 -11.07
C ALA A 120 -18.64 21.49 -12.25
N GLN A 121 -18.20 21.73 -13.49
CA GLN A 121 -19.00 21.48 -14.69
C GLN A 121 -19.26 19.98 -14.88
N VAL A 122 -18.23 19.14 -14.74
CA VAL A 122 -18.37 17.68 -14.82
C VAL A 122 -19.37 17.17 -13.77
N LEU A 123 -19.21 17.56 -12.52
CA LEU A 123 -20.09 17.12 -11.42
C LEU A 123 -21.54 17.58 -11.62
N ARG A 124 -21.78 18.71 -12.28
CA ARG A 124 -23.13 19.19 -12.61
C ARG A 124 -23.81 18.37 -13.70
N VAL A 125 -23.04 17.87 -14.67
CA VAL A 125 -23.57 17.10 -15.80
C VAL A 125 -23.64 15.61 -15.50
N LEU A 126 -22.87 15.13 -14.52
CA LEU A 126 -22.83 13.74 -14.13
C LEU A 126 -24.25 13.24 -13.77
N PRO A 127 -24.78 12.20 -14.45
CA PRO A 127 -26.09 11.65 -14.13
C PRO A 127 -26.14 11.13 -12.68
N ALA A 128 -27.30 11.26 -12.04
CA ALA A 128 -27.52 10.60 -10.76
C ALA A 128 -27.53 9.07 -10.93
N GLY A 129 -26.77 8.36 -10.10
CA GLY A 129 -26.74 6.90 -10.08
C GLY A 129 -25.35 6.30 -10.33
N SER A 130 -25.30 5.10 -10.89
CA SER A 130 -24.06 4.39 -11.18
C SER A 130 -23.33 5.02 -12.37
N VAL A 131 -22.04 5.31 -12.20
CA VAL A 131 -21.19 5.82 -13.27
C VAL A 131 -20.72 4.67 -14.16
N ASP A 132 -21.09 4.72 -15.44
CA ASP A 132 -20.79 3.73 -16.47
C ASP A 132 -20.28 4.39 -17.76
N ALA A 133 -20.09 3.60 -18.82
CA ALA A 133 -19.61 4.10 -20.11
C ALA A 133 -20.57 5.11 -20.75
N SER A 134 -21.89 4.99 -20.51
CA SER A 134 -22.89 5.95 -21.00
C SER A 134 -22.73 7.30 -20.30
N SER A 135 -22.52 7.27 -18.97
CA SER A 135 -22.23 8.45 -18.16
C SER A 135 -20.96 9.16 -18.65
N ALA A 136 -19.91 8.40 -18.96
CA ALA A 136 -18.67 8.93 -19.54
C ALA A 136 -18.88 9.61 -20.90
N GLN A 137 -19.71 9.04 -21.78
CA GLN A 137 -20.04 9.64 -23.07
C GLN A 137 -20.82 10.94 -22.91
N VAL A 138 -21.82 10.98 -22.03
CA VAL A 138 -22.62 12.19 -21.74
C VAL A 138 -21.74 13.32 -21.23
N VAL A 139 -20.87 13.05 -20.25
CA VAL A 139 -19.97 14.07 -19.72
C VAL A 139 -18.96 14.52 -20.78
N SER A 140 -18.37 13.61 -21.54
CA SER A 140 -17.38 13.96 -22.57
C SER A 140 -17.99 14.83 -23.69
N ALA A 141 -19.27 14.62 -24.02
CA ALA A 141 -19.98 15.47 -24.97
C ALA A 141 -20.26 16.88 -24.42
N ALA A 142 -20.55 16.99 -23.12
CA ALA A 142 -20.88 18.27 -22.48
C ALA A 142 -19.64 19.06 -22.03
N VAL A 143 -18.56 18.37 -21.68
CA VAL A 143 -17.29 18.93 -21.19
C VAL A 143 -16.13 18.32 -22.00
N PRO A 144 -15.88 18.79 -23.24
CA PRO A 144 -14.89 18.19 -24.15
C PRO A 144 -13.46 18.14 -23.57
N ASP A 145 -13.12 19.08 -22.69
CA ASP A 145 -11.81 19.16 -22.04
C ASP A 145 -11.61 18.13 -20.90
N PHE A 146 -12.65 17.37 -20.53
CA PHE A 146 -12.60 16.45 -19.38
C PHE A 146 -11.44 15.45 -19.48
N GLY A 147 -11.27 14.80 -20.64
CA GLY A 147 -10.25 13.76 -20.80
C GLY A 147 -8.83 14.27 -20.51
N ALA A 148 -8.48 15.44 -21.04
CA ALA A 148 -7.18 16.05 -20.84
C ALA A 148 -6.99 16.64 -19.43
N ALA A 149 -8.07 17.13 -18.81
CA ALA A 149 -8.02 17.76 -17.50
C ALA A 149 -8.14 16.77 -16.32
N ALA A 150 -8.64 15.55 -16.54
CA ALA A 150 -8.95 14.59 -15.48
C ALA A 150 -7.77 14.29 -14.52
N PRO A 151 -6.52 14.06 -14.98
CA PRO A 151 -5.40 13.86 -14.07
C PRO A 151 -5.14 15.06 -13.14
N LEU A 152 -5.28 16.28 -13.65
CA LEU A 152 -5.12 17.52 -12.88
C LEU A 152 -6.28 17.72 -11.91
N MET A 153 -7.52 17.40 -12.30
CA MET A 153 -8.68 17.39 -11.40
C MET A 153 -8.45 16.43 -10.23
N VAL A 154 -8.01 15.19 -10.49
CA VAL A 154 -7.73 14.20 -9.45
C VAL A 154 -6.67 14.72 -8.49
N ARG A 155 -5.56 15.28 -9.00
CA ARG A 155 -4.51 15.87 -8.16
C ARG A 155 -5.06 17.03 -7.31
N ARG A 156 -5.83 17.93 -7.92
CA ARG A 156 -6.42 19.10 -7.25
C ARG A 156 -7.39 18.69 -6.13
N LEU A 157 -8.33 17.80 -6.43
CA LEU A 157 -9.34 17.33 -5.48
C LEU A 157 -8.71 16.55 -4.32
N ALA A 158 -7.66 15.76 -4.58
CA ALA A 158 -6.90 15.08 -3.54
C ALA A 158 -6.13 16.06 -2.63
N ALA A 159 -5.47 17.07 -3.22
CA ALA A 159 -4.74 18.09 -2.47
C ALA A 159 -5.63 18.91 -1.51
N GLU A 160 -6.90 19.10 -1.87
CA GLU A 160 -7.91 19.81 -1.08
C GLU A 160 -8.79 18.90 -0.20
N ALA A 161 -8.53 17.60 -0.20
CA ALA A 161 -9.32 16.61 0.53
C ALA A 161 -10.82 16.59 0.15
N ARG A 162 -11.15 16.90 -1.10
CA ARG A 162 -12.53 16.88 -1.65
C ARG A 162 -12.91 15.46 -2.09
N TRP A 163 -12.99 14.54 -1.12
CA TRP A 163 -13.07 13.09 -1.40
C TRP A 163 -14.33 12.64 -2.14
N ALA A 164 -15.48 13.25 -1.88
CA ALA A 164 -16.71 12.90 -2.59
C ALA A 164 -16.61 13.26 -4.09
N ASP A 165 -16.12 14.46 -4.39
CA ASP A 165 -15.89 14.93 -5.76
C ASP A 165 -14.80 14.09 -6.45
N LEU A 166 -13.72 13.77 -5.73
CA LEU A 166 -12.65 12.90 -6.22
C LEU A 166 -13.19 11.54 -6.65
N ASP A 167 -14.00 10.89 -5.81
CA ASP A 167 -14.55 9.57 -6.12
C ASP A 167 -15.39 9.62 -7.41
N ALA A 168 -16.29 10.60 -7.52
CA ALA A 168 -17.11 10.77 -8.73
C ALA A 168 -16.28 10.94 -10.01
N ILE A 169 -15.25 11.81 -9.98
CA ILE A 169 -14.34 12.03 -11.10
C ILE A 169 -13.54 10.77 -11.44
N VAL A 170 -13.07 10.03 -10.44
CA VAL A 170 -12.29 8.81 -10.61
C VAL A 170 -13.14 7.67 -11.19
N GLN A 171 -14.36 7.48 -10.72
CA GLN A 171 -15.28 6.49 -11.30
C GLN A 171 -15.58 6.82 -12.76
N LEU A 172 -15.77 8.10 -13.07
CA LEU A 172 -16.00 8.57 -14.43
C LEU A 172 -14.78 8.34 -15.34
N ALA A 173 -13.59 8.68 -14.87
CA ALA A 173 -12.34 8.46 -15.59
C ALA A 173 -12.09 6.96 -15.86
N ALA A 174 -12.38 6.10 -14.89
CA ALA A 174 -12.28 4.66 -15.06
C ALA A 174 -13.28 4.13 -16.09
N ALA A 175 -14.53 4.62 -16.07
CA ALA A 175 -15.55 4.27 -17.06
C ALA A 175 -15.22 4.79 -18.47
N ALA A 176 -14.52 5.92 -18.57
CA ALA A 176 -14.01 6.51 -19.81
C ALA A 176 -12.70 5.86 -20.31
N GLY A 177 -12.06 4.99 -19.52
CA GLY A 177 -10.79 4.35 -19.89
C GLY A 177 -9.59 5.31 -19.90
N LEU A 178 -9.59 6.36 -19.08
CA LEU A 178 -8.52 7.37 -19.03
C LEU A 178 -7.29 6.86 -18.25
N ALA A 179 -6.40 6.13 -18.93
CA ALA A 179 -5.24 5.49 -18.30
C ALA A 179 -4.29 6.46 -17.56
N ASP A 180 -4.17 7.71 -18.00
CA ASP A 180 -3.29 8.72 -17.37
C ASP A 180 -3.75 9.09 -15.95
N VAL A 181 -5.04 8.92 -15.64
CA VAL A 181 -5.57 9.13 -14.28
C VAL A 181 -5.01 8.08 -13.31
N ALA A 182 -4.75 6.86 -13.78
CA ALA A 182 -4.26 5.79 -12.94
C ALA A 182 -2.87 6.05 -12.35
N ALA A 183 -2.01 6.77 -13.07
CA ALA A 183 -0.71 7.18 -12.56
C ALA A 183 -0.87 8.12 -11.35
N VAL A 184 -1.73 9.13 -11.48
CA VAL A 184 -2.03 10.08 -10.38
C VAL A 184 -2.69 9.37 -9.20
N LEU A 185 -3.55 8.37 -9.44
CA LEU A 185 -4.13 7.56 -8.36
C LEU A 185 -3.08 6.78 -7.59
N CYS A 186 -2.07 6.23 -8.25
CA CYS A 186 -0.96 5.56 -7.58
C CYS A 186 -0.21 6.56 -6.68
N GLU A 187 0.07 7.77 -7.16
CA GLU A 187 0.68 8.83 -6.35
C GLU A 187 -0.17 9.17 -5.12
N VAL A 188 -1.48 9.41 -5.30
CA VAL A 188 -2.41 9.72 -4.20
C VAL A 188 -2.40 8.60 -3.15
N LEU A 189 -2.48 7.34 -3.58
CA LEU A 189 -2.51 6.18 -2.69
C LEU A 189 -1.17 5.96 -1.96
N GLU A 190 -0.03 6.34 -2.54
CA GLU A 190 1.27 6.28 -1.87
C GLU A 190 1.53 7.47 -0.93
N SER A 191 0.72 8.52 -1.02
CA SER A 191 0.99 9.80 -0.39
C SER A 191 0.27 10.05 0.94
N ASP A 192 0.56 11.21 1.55
CA ASP A 192 -0.13 11.74 2.72
C ASP A 192 -1.50 12.36 2.39
N ALA A 193 -1.82 12.50 1.09
CA ALA A 193 -3.12 12.93 0.59
C ALA A 193 -4.09 11.77 0.31
N ARG A 194 -3.89 10.62 0.96
CA ARG A 194 -4.75 9.45 0.79
C ARG A 194 -6.14 9.69 1.39
N PRO A 195 -7.24 9.29 0.72
CA PRO A 195 -8.58 9.38 1.30
C PRO A 195 -8.76 8.41 2.47
N PRO A 196 -9.71 8.67 3.40
CA PRO A 196 -10.00 7.78 4.52
C PRO A 196 -10.42 6.37 4.11
N GLN A 197 -11.05 6.23 2.94
CA GLN A 197 -11.51 4.95 2.39
C GLN A 197 -10.96 4.76 0.97
N PRO A 198 -9.71 4.28 0.82
CA PRO A 198 -9.05 4.19 -0.49
C PRO A 198 -9.58 3.06 -1.38
N GLY A 199 -10.51 2.22 -0.90
CA GLY A 199 -11.03 1.07 -1.63
C GLY A 199 -11.66 1.40 -2.99
N HIS A 200 -12.30 2.57 -3.14
CA HIS A 200 -12.90 2.97 -4.42
C HIS A 200 -11.85 3.34 -5.49
N LEU A 201 -10.74 3.94 -5.05
CA LEU A 201 -9.61 4.27 -5.93
C LEU A 201 -8.94 2.99 -6.43
N VAL A 202 -8.85 1.97 -5.56
CA VAL A 202 -8.33 0.64 -5.90
C VAL A 202 -9.21 -0.04 -6.96
N ASP A 203 -10.54 0.00 -6.82
CA ASP A 203 -11.43 -0.57 -7.84
C ASP A 203 -11.25 0.13 -9.19
N ALA A 204 -11.10 1.46 -9.17
CA ALA A 204 -10.86 2.24 -10.38
C ALA A 204 -9.52 1.87 -11.05
N LEU A 205 -8.44 1.67 -10.28
CA LEU A 205 -7.17 1.16 -10.79
C LEU A 205 -7.30 -0.21 -11.45
N GLY A 206 -8.07 -1.12 -10.84
CA GLY A 206 -8.36 -2.44 -11.42
C GLY A 206 -9.09 -2.34 -12.77
N ARG A 207 -10.10 -1.47 -12.87
CA ARG A 207 -10.83 -1.23 -14.13
C ARG A 207 -9.95 -0.60 -15.21
N MET A 208 -9.04 0.29 -14.84
CA MET A 208 -8.07 0.92 -15.76
C MET A 208 -6.90 0.01 -16.13
N GLN A 209 -6.75 -1.15 -15.47
CA GLN A 209 -5.72 -2.15 -15.74
C GLN A 209 -4.28 -1.59 -15.75
N HIS A 210 -4.00 -0.60 -14.90
CA HIS A 210 -2.75 0.14 -14.95
C HIS A 210 -1.56 -0.69 -14.40
N PRO A 211 -0.50 -0.97 -15.19
CA PRO A 211 0.57 -1.86 -14.77
C PRO A 211 1.39 -1.40 -13.55
N ALA A 212 1.55 -0.08 -13.33
CA ALA A 212 2.32 0.42 -12.19
C ALA A 212 1.63 0.12 -10.84
N ALA A 213 0.29 -0.03 -10.84
CA ALA A 213 -0.45 -0.38 -9.64
C ALA A 213 -0.07 -1.76 -9.07
N VAL A 214 0.52 -2.64 -9.88
CA VAL A 214 0.95 -3.99 -9.46
C VAL A 214 1.99 -3.96 -8.33
N ASP A 215 2.85 -2.95 -8.30
CA ASP A 215 3.85 -2.83 -7.23
C ASP A 215 3.28 -2.21 -5.94
N LEU A 216 2.27 -1.36 -6.08
CA LEU A 216 1.60 -0.68 -4.98
C LEU A 216 0.63 -1.62 -4.22
N LEU A 217 -0.18 -2.39 -4.94
CA LEU A 217 -1.31 -3.13 -4.39
C LEU A 217 -0.93 -4.10 -3.24
N PRO A 218 0.19 -4.86 -3.29
CA PRO A 218 0.58 -5.72 -2.16
C PRO A 218 0.77 -4.95 -0.84
N GLY A 219 1.39 -3.77 -0.90
CA GLY A 219 1.56 -2.92 0.29
C GLY A 219 0.25 -2.34 0.80
N LEU A 220 -0.72 -2.09 -0.09
CA LEU A 220 -2.08 -1.68 0.31
C LEU A 220 -2.86 -2.83 0.95
N ILE A 221 -2.72 -4.07 0.47
CA ILE A 221 -3.35 -5.23 1.10
C ILE A 221 -2.85 -5.34 2.56
N ASP A 222 -1.53 -5.21 2.80
CA ASP A 222 -0.97 -5.23 4.16
C ASP A 222 -1.58 -4.13 5.04
N GLN A 223 -1.69 -2.91 4.52
CA GLN A 223 -2.29 -1.78 5.24
C GLN A 223 -3.78 -2.01 5.56
N PHE A 224 -4.56 -2.52 4.61
CA PHE A 224 -5.96 -2.85 4.85
C PHE A 224 -6.13 -3.95 5.89
N VAL A 225 -5.31 -4.99 5.83
CA VAL A 225 -5.39 -6.12 6.78
C VAL A 225 -4.99 -5.71 8.18
N TYR A 226 -3.82 -5.07 8.33
CA TYR A 226 -3.20 -4.89 9.64
C TYR A 226 -3.39 -3.50 10.24
N ALA A 227 -3.34 -2.44 9.42
CA ALA A 227 -3.46 -1.07 9.93
C ALA A 227 -4.92 -0.61 10.01
N TYR A 228 -5.72 -0.90 8.99
CA TYR A 228 -7.11 -0.44 8.91
C TYR A 228 -8.14 -1.48 9.37
N GLN A 229 -7.73 -2.75 9.46
CA GLN A 229 -8.64 -3.87 9.77
C GLN A 229 -9.86 -3.94 8.82
N ASP A 230 -9.65 -3.54 7.56
CA ASP A 230 -10.66 -3.48 6.50
C ASP A 230 -10.41 -4.60 5.46
N LEU A 231 -10.90 -5.80 5.81
CA LEU A 231 -10.83 -6.95 4.90
C LEU A 231 -11.54 -6.73 3.55
N PRO A 232 -12.69 -6.03 3.47
CA PRO A 232 -13.25 -5.61 2.19
C PRO A 232 -12.28 -4.81 1.31
N GLY A 233 -11.54 -3.85 1.87
CA GLY A 233 -10.49 -3.11 1.16
C GLY A 233 -9.36 -4.01 0.64
N ALA A 234 -8.90 -4.96 1.46
CA ALA A 234 -7.92 -5.97 1.06
C ALA A 234 -8.43 -6.83 -0.12
N ARG A 235 -9.69 -7.25 -0.09
CA ARG A 235 -10.32 -8.01 -1.18
C ARG A 235 -10.35 -7.21 -2.49
N ARG A 236 -10.64 -5.90 -2.43
CA ARG A 236 -10.62 -5.02 -3.61
C ARG A 236 -9.23 -4.97 -4.24
N CYS A 237 -8.17 -4.90 -3.43
CA CYS A 237 -6.79 -4.91 -3.95
C CYS A 237 -6.43 -6.23 -4.66
N ILE A 238 -6.84 -7.36 -4.10
CA ILE A 238 -6.63 -8.69 -4.72
C ILE A 238 -7.36 -8.77 -6.07
N ARG A 239 -8.62 -8.35 -6.12
CA ARG A 239 -9.39 -8.29 -7.37
C ARG A 239 -8.79 -7.32 -8.38
N ALA A 240 -8.27 -6.18 -7.94
CA ALA A 240 -7.60 -5.22 -8.82
C ALA A 240 -6.33 -5.83 -9.44
N LEU A 241 -5.53 -6.58 -8.67
CA LEU A 241 -4.39 -7.34 -9.21
C LEU A 241 -4.83 -8.35 -10.27
N GLY A 242 -5.91 -9.09 -10.01
CA GLY A 242 -6.50 -10.02 -11.00
C GLY A 242 -6.96 -9.30 -12.26
N ALA A 243 -7.70 -8.19 -12.12
CA ALA A 243 -8.21 -7.40 -13.23
C ALA A 243 -7.10 -6.80 -14.11
N ILE A 244 -5.96 -6.40 -13.53
CA ILE A 244 -4.80 -5.91 -14.30
C ILE A 244 -4.22 -7.02 -15.21
N GLY A 245 -4.28 -8.29 -14.81
CA GLY A 245 -4.01 -9.44 -15.68
C GLY A 245 -2.60 -9.59 -16.27
N THR A 246 -1.68 -8.67 -15.97
CA THR A 246 -0.29 -8.74 -16.49
C THR A 246 0.45 -9.95 -15.91
N GLY A 247 1.48 -10.44 -16.61
CA GLY A 247 2.35 -11.51 -16.08
C GLY A 247 2.95 -11.16 -14.72
N LYS A 248 3.28 -9.88 -14.50
CA LYS A 248 3.74 -9.36 -13.22
C LYS A 248 2.66 -9.42 -12.14
N ALA A 249 1.42 -9.02 -12.44
CA ALA A 249 0.30 -9.09 -11.50
C ALA A 249 0.02 -10.53 -11.04
N ARG A 250 0.02 -11.48 -11.98
CA ARG A 250 -0.12 -12.91 -11.69
C ARG A 250 1.01 -13.44 -10.81
N ALA A 251 2.26 -13.07 -11.12
CA ALA A 251 3.41 -13.44 -10.30
C ALA A 251 3.28 -12.87 -8.87
N ARG A 252 2.79 -11.64 -8.71
CA ARG A 252 2.53 -11.04 -7.39
C ARG A 252 1.44 -11.79 -6.61
N LEU A 253 0.32 -12.16 -7.25
CA LEU A 253 -0.74 -12.95 -6.61
C LEU A 253 -0.23 -14.32 -6.14
N ALA A 254 0.51 -15.04 -7.00
CA ALA A 254 1.10 -16.33 -6.65
C ALA A 254 2.11 -16.22 -5.49
N LEU A 255 3.01 -15.22 -5.54
CA LEU A 255 3.97 -14.97 -4.47
C LEU A 255 3.29 -14.57 -3.16
N ALA A 256 2.22 -13.77 -3.23
CA ALA A 256 1.43 -13.41 -2.06
C ALA A 256 0.78 -14.66 -1.45
N HIS A 257 0.14 -15.50 -2.27
CA HIS A 257 -0.46 -16.74 -1.80
C HIS A 257 0.55 -17.65 -1.06
N LEU A 258 1.78 -17.78 -1.58
CA LEU A 258 2.83 -18.59 -0.95
C LEU A 258 3.44 -17.96 0.29
N SER A 259 3.67 -16.65 0.28
CA SER A 259 4.38 -15.96 1.37
C SER A 259 3.47 -15.50 2.50
N TRP A 260 2.14 -15.48 2.30
CA TRP A 260 1.17 -14.94 3.24
C TRP A 260 0.55 -16.00 4.17
N THR A 261 1.41 -16.87 4.71
CA THR A 261 0.99 -17.92 5.63
C THR A 261 0.41 -17.36 6.94
N ASP A 262 0.84 -16.16 7.35
CA ASP A 262 0.41 -15.42 8.55
C ASP A 262 -0.79 -14.47 8.32
N ALA A 263 -1.31 -14.36 7.10
CA ALA A 263 -2.49 -13.52 6.83
C ALA A 263 -3.79 -14.15 7.41
N PRO A 264 -4.85 -13.35 7.66
CA PRO A 264 -6.15 -13.91 8.02
C PRO A 264 -6.68 -14.88 6.96
N GLU A 265 -7.39 -15.93 7.40
CA GLU A 265 -7.89 -17.00 6.50
C GLU A 265 -8.68 -16.48 5.29
N PRO A 266 -9.60 -15.49 5.41
CA PRO A 266 -10.31 -14.97 4.24
C PRO A 266 -9.37 -14.39 3.16
N VAL A 267 -8.26 -13.76 3.57
CA VAL A 267 -7.29 -13.17 2.64
C VAL A 267 -6.54 -14.27 1.88
N ARG A 268 -6.13 -15.33 2.58
CA ARG A 268 -5.49 -16.51 1.95
C ARG A 268 -6.42 -17.15 0.93
N GLN A 269 -7.70 -17.31 1.28
CA GLN A 269 -8.72 -17.87 0.39
C GLN A 269 -8.89 -17.01 -0.87
N TRP A 270 -9.03 -15.69 -0.74
CA TRP A 270 -9.18 -14.80 -1.90
C TRP A 270 -7.96 -14.80 -2.81
N LEU A 271 -6.75 -14.85 -2.25
CA LEU A 271 -5.52 -14.97 -3.04
C LEU A 271 -5.49 -16.28 -3.84
N ALA A 272 -5.95 -17.38 -3.25
CA ALA A 272 -6.06 -18.67 -3.93
C ALA A 272 -7.10 -18.64 -5.05
N GLU A 273 -8.30 -18.13 -4.76
CA GLU A 273 -9.41 -17.98 -5.73
C GLU A 273 -8.96 -17.14 -6.94
N GLU A 274 -8.38 -15.96 -6.69
CA GLU A 274 -7.97 -15.06 -7.77
C GLU A 274 -6.82 -15.64 -8.59
N SER A 275 -5.87 -16.33 -7.96
CA SER A 275 -4.79 -17.03 -8.68
C SER A 275 -5.32 -18.12 -9.61
N GLN A 276 -6.33 -18.88 -9.18
CA GLN A 276 -6.97 -19.93 -10.00
C GLN A 276 -7.73 -19.35 -11.19
N VAL A 277 -8.45 -18.24 -11.00
CA VAL A 277 -9.14 -17.52 -12.09
C VAL A 277 -8.15 -17.10 -13.17
N GLN A 278 -6.98 -16.60 -12.77
CA GLN A 278 -5.93 -16.16 -13.70
C GLN A 278 -5.29 -17.31 -14.50
N ASP A 279 -5.14 -18.50 -13.89
CA ASP A 279 -4.64 -19.68 -14.60
C ASP A 279 -5.65 -20.18 -15.64
N GLN A 280 -6.95 -20.14 -15.34
CA GLN A 280 -8.00 -20.52 -16.30
C GLN A 280 -8.09 -19.58 -17.51
N GLN A 281 -7.78 -18.30 -17.32
CA GLN A 281 -7.80 -17.30 -18.39
C GLN A 281 -6.58 -17.38 -19.34
N ASN A 282 -5.56 -18.17 -19.00
CA ASN A 282 -4.36 -18.34 -19.84
C ASN A 282 -4.12 -19.82 -20.18
N PRO A 283 -4.77 -20.36 -21.23
CA PRO A 283 -4.66 -21.76 -21.61
C PRO A 283 -3.32 -22.14 -22.25
N TYR A 284 -2.38 -21.19 -22.39
CA TYR A 284 -1.10 -21.37 -23.09
C TYR A 284 0.10 -21.50 -22.13
N ARG A 285 -0.16 -21.96 -20.89
CA ARG A 285 0.88 -22.44 -19.97
C ARG A 285 1.16 -23.92 -20.17
#